data_AF-G2ZAQ4-F1
#
_entry.id   AF-G2ZAQ4-F1
#
_cell.length_a   1.000
_cell.length_b   1.000
_cell.length_c   1.000
_cell.angle_alpha   90.00
_cell.angle_beta   90.00
_cell.angle_gamma   90.00
#
_symmetry.space_group_name_H-M   'P 1'
#
loop_
_entity.id
_entity.type
_entity.pdbx_description
1 polymer ?
#
loop_
_entity_poly.entity_id
_entity_poly.type
_entity_poly.pdbx_seq_one_letter_code
_entity_poly.pdbx_strand_id
1 'polypeptide(L)'
;MKIYPNVKLALKQLRSSKFRTFLTMLGIIIGVFSVILLVSIGEAISKNVSTQLGDMGSNLVSVSFSSNSSNDKFTYKEATSLLANNEIGSPEVSQTKAVRSSEHTEEMQVTGINEAYSDIKNVELTAGRFCSEVDINYAQKVTVIGSDIAKTYFKERDPVGKYIRISGVRYLVIGVLKEKGERLFSSTDKQLFIPITSAERLFKTDSINLYYIQAKDTKTVPDVVNRVKQNMSQLFPNEIDSYKVVNQQAALDTFDSITKTLTFGLGAIAGISLLVGGIGIMNIMLVSVSERTREIGIRKAIGARDGDILLQFLVEAVVLSLLGGGIGIIFGVLSAQLVTILSDFEMSVSASTILLAVGFSMFIGVLFGVVPARKASKKMPIDALRTE
;
A
#
# COMPACT_ATOMS: atom_id res chain seq x y z
N MET A 1 46.99 9.51 1.51
CA MET A 1 45.51 9.60 1.44
C MET A 1 45.10 11.05 1.20
N LYS A 2 44.49 11.35 0.04
CA LYS A 2 44.14 12.70 -0.42
C LYS A 2 42.71 12.73 -1.01
N ILE A 3 41.72 12.26 -0.26
CA ILE A 3 40.32 12.17 -0.73
C ILE A 3 39.69 13.57 -0.88
N TYR A 4 39.87 14.43 0.13
CA TYR A 4 39.34 15.81 0.12
C TYR A 4 39.76 16.65 -1.10
N PRO A 5 41.05 16.72 -1.47
CA PRO A 5 41.45 17.48 -2.67
C PRO A 5 40.91 16.85 -3.96
N ASN A 6 40.73 15.52 -4.04
CA ASN A 6 40.14 14.86 -5.21
C ASN A 6 38.66 15.24 -5.39
N VAL A 7 37.89 15.33 -4.29
CA VAL A 7 36.49 15.78 -4.34
C VAL A 7 36.39 17.24 -4.78
N LYS A 8 37.28 18.12 -4.27
CA LYS A 8 37.32 19.54 -4.68
C LYS A 8 37.67 19.71 -6.16
N LEU A 9 38.58 18.88 -6.67
CA LEU A 9 38.96 18.85 -8.09
C LEU A 9 37.80 18.37 -8.96
N ALA A 10 37.12 17.29 -8.54
CA ALA A 10 35.94 16.75 -9.22
C ALA A 10 34.85 17.84 -9.37
N LEU A 11 34.48 18.50 -8.26
CA LEU A 11 33.45 19.56 -8.27
C LEU A 11 33.80 20.73 -9.20
N LYS A 12 35.06 21.16 -9.23
CA LYS A 12 35.52 22.25 -10.11
C LYS A 12 35.40 21.87 -11.58
N GLN A 13 35.67 20.60 -11.88
CA GLN A 13 35.65 20.07 -13.24
C GLN A 13 34.24 19.84 -13.79
N LEU A 14 33.32 19.37 -12.95
CA LEU A 14 31.90 19.25 -13.32
C LEU A 14 31.28 20.58 -13.73
N ARG A 15 31.76 21.69 -13.15
CA ARG A 15 31.31 23.03 -13.53
C ARG A 15 31.79 23.50 -14.91
N SER A 16 32.81 22.88 -15.52
CA SER A 16 33.30 23.32 -16.84
C SER A 16 32.46 22.77 -17.99
N SER A 17 31.80 21.61 -17.82
CA SER A 17 30.94 20.97 -18.83
C SER A 17 29.48 20.84 -18.34
N LYS A 18 28.86 21.98 -18.00
CA LYS A 18 27.55 22.05 -17.33
C LYS A 18 26.45 21.24 -18.03
N PHE A 19 26.32 21.36 -19.36
CA PHE A 19 25.25 20.69 -20.11
C PHE A 19 25.40 19.17 -20.13
N ARG A 20 26.63 18.68 -20.34
CA ARG A 20 26.95 17.25 -20.37
C ARG A 20 26.75 16.63 -18.99
N THR A 21 27.28 17.29 -17.96
CA THR A 21 27.10 16.90 -16.56
C THR A 21 25.64 16.88 -16.16
N PHE A 22 24.84 17.86 -16.59
CA PHE A 22 23.40 17.87 -16.34
C PHE A 22 22.68 16.68 -16.99
N LEU A 23 22.90 16.42 -18.29
CA LEU A 23 22.27 15.31 -19.02
C LEU A 23 22.57 13.93 -18.41
N THR A 24 23.78 13.73 -17.88
CA THR A 24 24.16 12.46 -17.24
C THR A 24 23.62 12.32 -15.84
N MET A 25 23.64 13.40 -15.05
CA MET A 25 22.96 13.40 -13.76
C MET A 25 21.47 13.16 -13.93
N LEU A 26 20.83 13.65 -15.00
CA LEU A 26 19.40 13.49 -15.24
C LEU A 26 18.96 12.02 -15.21
N GLY A 27 19.71 11.11 -15.85
CA GLY A 27 19.39 9.68 -15.82
C GLY A 27 19.45 9.07 -14.41
N ILE A 28 20.44 9.49 -13.61
CA ILE A 28 20.59 9.06 -12.21
C ILE A 28 19.50 9.68 -11.34
N ILE A 29 19.19 10.96 -11.53
CA ILE A 29 18.15 11.70 -10.82
C ILE A 29 16.81 11.00 -11.03
N ILE A 30 16.42 10.74 -12.29
CA ILE A 30 15.16 10.08 -12.63
C ILE A 30 15.13 8.65 -12.08
N GLY A 31 16.22 7.90 -12.20
CA GLY A 31 16.31 6.55 -11.67
C GLY A 31 16.12 6.50 -10.16
N VAL A 32 16.88 7.31 -9.42
CA VAL A 32 16.82 7.35 -7.94
C VAL A 32 15.48 7.89 -7.44
N PHE A 33 14.99 8.98 -8.04
CA PHE A 33 13.66 9.53 -7.78
C PHE A 33 12.56 8.47 -7.92
N SER A 34 12.59 7.72 -9.03
CA SER A 34 11.58 6.69 -9.31
C SER A 34 11.62 5.59 -8.27
N VAL A 35 12.81 5.07 -7.91
CA VAL A 35 12.93 4.03 -6.88
C VAL A 35 12.33 4.48 -5.54
N ILE A 36 12.62 5.71 -5.11
CA ILE A 36 12.15 6.23 -3.83
C ILE A 36 10.62 6.33 -3.82
N LEU A 37 10.04 6.93 -4.85
CA LEU A 37 8.58 7.03 -4.96
C LEU A 37 7.91 5.67 -4.94
N LEU A 38 8.41 4.73 -5.73
CA LEU A 38 7.83 3.40 -5.87
C LEU A 38 7.84 2.60 -4.57
N VAL A 39 8.99 2.58 -3.88
CA VAL A 39 9.09 1.88 -2.60
C VAL A 39 8.21 2.56 -1.56
N SER A 40 8.17 3.89 -1.52
CA SER A 40 7.31 4.63 -0.58
C SER A 40 5.82 4.39 -0.83
N ILE A 41 5.38 4.32 -2.09
CA ILE A 41 4.01 3.96 -2.45
C ILE A 41 3.69 2.53 -2.02
N GLY A 42 4.58 1.57 -2.29
CA GLY A 42 4.40 0.17 -1.91
C GLY A 42 4.31 -0.01 -0.39
N GLU A 43 5.19 0.65 0.36
CA GLU A 43 5.17 0.67 1.84
C GLU A 43 3.89 1.32 2.37
N ALA A 44 3.45 2.45 1.80
CA ALA A 44 2.23 3.14 2.20
C ALA A 44 0.97 2.29 1.96
N ILE A 45 0.84 1.67 0.78
CA ILE A 45 -0.27 0.76 0.47
C ILE A 45 -0.26 -0.43 1.43
N SER A 46 0.90 -1.06 1.63
CA SER A 46 1.01 -2.23 2.51
C SER A 46 0.66 -1.87 3.95
N LYS A 47 1.11 -0.70 4.45
CA LYS A 47 0.76 -0.19 5.79
C LYS A 47 -0.73 0.12 5.91
N ASN A 48 -1.34 0.76 4.90
CA ASN A 48 -2.77 1.08 4.92
C ASN A 48 -3.63 -0.18 4.88
N VAL A 49 -3.30 -1.14 4.02
CA VAL A 49 -3.99 -2.44 3.98
C VAL A 49 -3.79 -3.18 5.31
N SER A 50 -2.56 -3.23 5.85
CA SER A 50 -2.28 -3.86 7.14
C SER A 50 -3.05 -3.23 8.30
N THR A 51 -3.15 -1.90 8.34
CA THR A 51 -3.91 -1.18 9.38
C THR A 51 -5.41 -1.44 9.24
N GLN A 52 -5.95 -1.32 8.02
CA GLN A 52 -7.38 -1.58 7.76
C GLN A 52 -7.77 -3.04 8.04
N LEU A 53 -6.90 -4.00 7.74
CA LEU A 53 -7.16 -5.41 8.03
C LEU A 53 -6.88 -5.76 9.50
N GLY A 54 -5.92 -5.10 10.15
CA GLY A 54 -5.61 -5.24 11.57
C GLY A 54 -6.73 -4.76 12.49
N ASP A 55 -7.40 -3.67 12.11
CA ASP A 55 -8.60 -3.17 12.80
C ASP A 55 -9.74 -4.20 12.83
N MET A 56 -9.79 -5.14 11.89
CA MET A 56 -10.82 -6.19 11.82
C MET A 56 -10.46 -7.46 12.62
N GLY A 57 -9.28 -7.52 13.24
CA GLY A 57 -8.78 -8.70 13.95
C GLY A 57 -8.12 -9.71 13.00
N SER A 58 -6.91 -10.15 13.35
CA SER A 58 -6.11 -11.10 12.56
C SER A 58 -6.61 -12.56 12.65
N ASN A 59 -7.61 -12.81 13.49
CA ASN A 59 -8.22 -14.12 13.75
C ASN A 59 -9.58 -14.31 13.03
N LEU A 60 -9.90 -13.46 12.05
CA LEU A 60 -11.18 -13.45 11.37
C LEU A 60 -11.14 -14.27 10.06
N VAL A 61 -12.12 -15.16 9.92
CA VAL A 61 -12.38 -15.96 8.72
C VAL A 61 -13.71 -15.50 8.14
N SER A 62 -13.72 -15.19 6.84
CA SER A 62 -14.92 -14.83 6.12
C SER A 62 -15.35 -15.96 5.17
N VAL A 63 -16.65 -16.21 5.14
CA VAL A 63 -17.31 -17.13 4.23
C VAL A 63 -18.23 -16.31 3.36
N SER A 64 -17.85 -16.08 2.11
CA SER A 64 -18.72 -15.44 1.13
C SER A 64 -19.46 -16.51 0.35
N PHE A 65 -20.76 -16.34 0.17
CA PHE A 65 -21.59 -17.21 -0.65
C PHE A 65 -22.21 -16.40 -1.79
N SER A 66 -22.10 -16.93 -3.01
CA SER A 66 -22.62 -16.35 -4.23
C SER A 66 -22.99 -17.48 -5.19
N SER A 67 -24.24 -17.93 -5.13
CA SER A 67 -24.77 -18.88 -6.12
C SER A 67 -25.56 -18.14 -7.20
N ASN A 68 -25.48 -18.65 -8.44
CA ASN A 68 -26.34 -18.24 -9.55
C ASN A 68 -27.70 -18.97 -9.54
N SER A 69 -27.84 -20.00 -8.70
CA SER A 69 -29.07 -20.75 -8.50
C SER A 69 -29.95 -20.07 -7.46
N SER A 70 -31.22 -19.85 -7.78
CA SER A 70 -32.20 -19.27 -6.85
C SER A 70 -32.63 -20.23 -5.74
N ASN A 71 -32.32 -21.53 -5.87
CA ASN A 71 -32.65 -22.57 -4.89
C ASN A 71 -31.56 -22.79 -3.84
N ASP A 72 -30.31 -22.42 -4.15
CA ASP A 72 -29.19 -22.59 -3.24
C ASP A 72 -29.03 -21.33 -2.41
N LYS A 73 -29.46 -21.43 -1.15
CA LYS A 73 -29.43 -20.32 -0.20
C LYS A 73 -28.56 -20.69 0.97
N PHE A 74 -27.67 -19.78 1.33
CA PHE A 74 -26.90 -19.90 2.56
C PHE A 74 -27.65 -19.16 3.66
N THR A 75 -28.27 -19.88 4.58
CA THR A 75 -29.16 -19.28 5.59
C THR A 75 -28.40 -18.96 6.88
N TYR A 76 -28.86 -17.99 7.66
CA TYR A 76 -28.27 -17.69 8.98
C TYR A 76 -28.21 -18.92 9.91
N LYS A 77 -29.20 -19.81 9.82
CA LYS A 77 -29.23 -21.07 10.57
C LYS A 77 -28.12 -22.05 10.14
N GLU A 78 -27.81 -22.12 8.86
CA GLU A 78 -26.70 -22.95 8.37
C GLU A 78 -25.37 -22.33 8.76
N ALA A 79 -25.27 -21.00 8.69
CA ALA A 79 -24.07 -20.28 9.08
C ALA A 79 -23.72 -20.48 10.56
N THR A 80 -24.71 -20.44 11.45
CA THR A 80 -24.50 -20.72 12.88
C THR A 80 -24.08 -22.17 13.15
N SER A 81 -24.46 -23.13 12.29
CA SER A 81 -23.96 -24.52 12.39
C SER A 81 -22.46 -24.66 12.06
N LEU A 82 -21.85 -23.64 11.45
CA LEU A 82 -20.41 -23.60 11.18
C LEU A 82 -19.60 -23.22 12.41
N LEU A 83 -20.22 -22.72 13.48
CA LEU A 83 -19.50 -22.34 14.71
C LEU A 83 -19.17 -23.57 15.56
N ALA A 84 -17.94 -23.61 16.06
CA ALA A 84 -17.54 -24.54 17.12
C ALA A 84 -17.71 -23.89 18.51
N ASN A 85 -17.60 -24.70 19.57
CA ASN A 85 -17.63 -24.18 20.95
C ASN A 85 -16.55 -23.09 21.12
N ASN A 86 -16.98 -21.90 21.59
CA ASN A 86 -16.17 -20.72 21.86
C ASN A 86 -15.71 -19.90 20.63
N GLU A 87 -16.29 -20.12 19.45
CA GLU A 87 -16.17 -19.19 18.32
C GLU A 87 -17.32 -18.19 18.31
N ILE A 88 -17.06 -16.99 17.80
CA ILE A 88 -18.07 -15.94 17.65
C ILE A 88 -18.34 -15.77 16.16
N GLY A 89 -19.61 -15.72 15.78
CA GLY A 89 -20.01 -15.54 14.38
C GLY A 89 -20.97 -14.38 14.18
N SER A 90 -20.84 -13.68 13.06
CA SER A 90 -21.78 -12.64 12.63
C SER A 90 -22.16 -12.82 11.17
N PRO A 91 -23.46 -12.88 10.85
CA PRO A 91 -23.93 -12.79 9.48
C PRO A 91 -23.84 -11.35 8.98
N GLU A 92 -23.74 -11.21 7.67
CA GLU A 92 -23.90 -9.95 6.97
C GLU A 92 -24.75 -10.18 5.72
N VAL A 93 -25.87 -9.47 5.65
CA VAL A 93 -26.67 -9.35 4.43
C VAL A 93 -26.85 -7.87 4.12
N SER A 94 -26.44 -7.46 2.93
CA SER A 94 -26.43 -6.06 2.54
C SER A 94 -27.27 -5.85 1.27
N GLN A 95 -28.18 -4.88 1.29
CA GLN A 95 -28.89 -4.41 0.09
C GLN A 95 -28.99 -2.89 0.10
N THR A 96 -28.87 -2.29 -1.09
CA THR A 96 -29.17 -0.87 -1.28
C THR A 96 -30.67 -0.65 -1.19
N LYS A 97 -31.11 0.26 -0.31
CA LYS A 97 -32.51 0.62 -0.13
C LYS A 97 -32.66 2.13 -0.02
N ALA A 98 -33.81 2.64 -0.46
CA ALA A 98 -34.17 4.02 -0.25
C ALA A 98 -34.40 4.31 1.25
N VAL A 99 -33.59 5.20 1.79
CA VAL A 99 -33.67 5.70 3.16
C VAL A 99 -34.22 7.11 3.14
N ARG A 100 -35.20 7.39 3.99
CA ARG A 100 -35.92 8.66 4.04
C ARG A 100 -35.95 9.22 5.45
N SER A 101 -35.59 10.48 5.58
CA SER A 101 -35.94 11.36 6.69
C SER A 101 -37.00 12.37 6.24
N SER A 102 -37.44 13.24 7.14
CA SER A 102 -38.42 14.30 6.84
C SER A 102 -37.99 15.23 5.70
N GLU A 103 -36.67 15.42 5.52
CA GLU A 103 -36.11 16.40 4.59
C GLU A 103 -35.21 15.79 3.49
N HIS A 104 -34.79 14.52 3.61
CA HIS A 104 -33.81 13.90 2.70
C HIS A 104 -34.24 12.49 2.31
N THR A 105 -33.99 12.12 1.06
CA THR A 105 -34.17 10.76 0.52
C THR A 105 -32.95 10.39 -0.29
N GLU A 106 -32.31 9.28 0.05
CA GLU A 106 -31.14 8.77 -0.63
C GLU A 106 -31.14 7.24 -0.64
N GLU A 107 -30.52 6.63 -1.63
CA GLU A 107 -30.28 5.19 -1.63
C GLU A 107 -28.99 4.89 -0.86
N MET A 108 -29.12 4.08 0.20
CA MET A 108 -28.01 3.74 1.08
C MET A 108 -27.94 2.24 1.26
N GLN A 109 -26.73 1.76 1.56
CA GLN A 109 -26.52 0.36 1.90
C GLN A 109 -27.07 0.10 3.31
N VAL A 110 -28.01 -0.83 3.39
CA VAL A 110 -28.59 -1.33 4.64
C VAL A 110 -28.05 -2.73 4.87
N THR A 111 -27.51 -2.96 6.05
CA THR A 111 -26.81 -4.18 6.42
C THR A 111 -27.49 -4.84 7.62
N GLY A 112 -27.87 -6.11 7.46
CA GLY A 112 -28.37 -6.97 8.53
C GLY A 112 -27.22 -7.57 9.33
N ILE A 113 -27.23 -7.38 10.65
CA ILE A 113 -26.18 -7.83 11.58
C ILE A 113 -26.77 -8.53 12.81
N ASN A 114 -25.94 -9.24 13.57
CA ASN A 114 -26.28 -9.74 14.90
C ASN A 114 -25.54 -8.95 16.01
N GLU A 115 -25.70 -9.40 17.26
CA GLU A 115 -25.08 -8.80 18.45
C GLU A 115 -23.55 -8.82 18.39
N ALA A 116 -22.98 -9.91 17.85
CA ALA A 116 -21.54 -10.12 17.76
C ALA A 116 -20.83 -9.25 16.73
N TYR A 117 -21.55 -8.56 15.85
CA TYR A 117 -20.95 -7.74 14.79
C TYR A 117 -19.99 -6.68 15.35
N SER A 118 -20.36 -6.07 16.49
CA SER A 118 -19.55 -5.01 17.10
C SER A 118 -18.18 -5.51 17.56
N ASP A 119 -18.14 -6.68 18.18
CA ASP A 119 -16.92 -7.34 18.65
C ASP A 119 -16.06 -7.84 17.48
N ILE A 120 -16.69 -8.45 16.46
CA ILE A 120 -15.99 -9.00 15.29
C ILE A 120 -15.37 -7.91 14.42
N LYS A 121 -16.10 -6.81 14.15
CA LYS A 121 -15.62 -5.71 13.30
C LYS A 121 -14.92 -4.60 14.09
N ASN A 122 -14.81 -4.77 15.40
CA ASN A 122 -14.22 -3.82 16.35
C ASN A 122 -14.76 -2.39 16.12
N VAL A 123 -16.08 -2.26 15.98
CA VAL A 123 -16.73 -0.96 15.77
C VAL A 123 -17.14 -0.36 17.11
N GLU A 124 -16.93 0.95 17.26
CA GLU A 124 -17.25 1.70 18.47
C GLU A 124 -18.48 2.59 18.22
N LEU A 125 -19.25 2.87 19.28
CA LEU A 125 -20.33 3.83 19.25
C LEU A 125 -19.87 5.19 19.75
N THR A 126 -20.35 6.25 19.10
CA THR A 126 -20.34 7.61 19.65
C THR A 126 -21.44 7.76 20.71
N ALA A 127 -22.61 7.19 20.43
CA ALA A 127 -23.79 7.33 21.29
C ALA A 127 -24.73 6.12 21.15
N GLY A 128 -25.51 5.86 22.20
CA GLY A 128 -26.54 4.82 22.23
C GLY A 128 -26.01 3.42 22.51
N ARG A 129 -26.62 2.40 21.89
CA ARG A 129 -26.29 0.98 22.07
C ARG A 129 -26.31 0.20 20.75
N PHE A 130 -25.63 -0.94 20.73
CA PHE A 130 -25.71 -1.91 19.64
C PHE A 130 -27.00 -2.74 19.70
N CYS A 131 -27.24 -3.51 18.63
CA CYS A 131 -28.27 -4.54 18.59
C CYS A 131 -27.99 -5.60 19.66
N SER A 132 -29.02 -5.96 20.43
CA SER A 132 -28.98 -7.04 21.41
C SER A 132 -29.65 -8.29 20.87
N GLU A 133 -29.43 -9.44 21.51
CA GLU A 133 -30.13 -10.69 21.18
C GLU A 133 -31.65 -10.54 21.17
N VAL A 134 -32.20 -9.70 22.05
CA VAL A 134 -33.66 -9.43 22.12
C VAL A 134 -34.14 -8.72 20.85
N ASP A 135 -33.35 -7.77 20.32
CA ASP A 135 -33.70 -7.06 19.09
C ASP A 135 -33.75 -8.02 17.89
N ILE A 136 -32.87 -9.02 17.89
CA ILE A 136 -32.74 -10.02 16.83
C ILE A 136 -33.85 -11.08 16.95
N ASN A 137 -34.05 -11.65 18.13
CA ASN A 137 -35.06 -12.69 18.36
C ASN A 137 -36.49 -12.22 18.05
N TYR A 138 -36.79 -10.95 18.32
CA TYR A 138 -38.12 -10.38 18.04
C TYR A 138 -38.21 -9.59 16.73
N ALA A 139 -37.15 -9.57 15.92
CA ALA A 139 -37.06 -8.78 14.69
C ALA A 139 -37.54 -7.32 14.92
N GLN A 140 -36.95 -6.69 15.92
CA GLN A 140 -37.24 -5.31 16.29
C GLN A 140 -36.83 -4.37 15.16
N LYS A 141 -37.65 -3.35 14.92
CA LYS A 141 -37.38 -2.33 13.91
C LYS A 141 -36.49 -1.24 14.51
N VAL A 142 -35.27 -1.63 14.84
CA VAL A 142 -34.22 -0.74 15.36
C VAL A 142 -33.06 -0.64 14.37
N THR A 143 -32.32 0.46 14.40
CA THR A 143 -31.15 0.65 13.55
C THR A 143 -30.02 1.37 14.28
N VAL A 144 -28.79 0.98 13.96
CA VAL A 144 -27.57 1.73 14.29
C VAL A 144 -27.11 2.41 13.00
N ILE A 145 -26.79 3.69 13.07
CA ILE A 145 -26.43 4.49 11.89
C ILE A 145 -24.95 4.89 11.89
N GLY A 146 -24.36 4.99 10.71
CA GLY A 146 -23.03 5.58 10.53
C GLY A 146 -23.00 7.08 10.84
N SER A 147 -21.80 7.62 11.09
CA SER A 147 -21.58 9.01 11.46
C SER A 147 -22.04 10.01 10.39
N ASP A 148 -21.86 9.70 9.10
CA ASP A 148 -22.25 10.60 8.00
C ASP A 148 -23.77 10.71 7.90
N ILE A 149 -24.48 9.61 8.13
CA ILE A 149 -25.93 9.58 8.16
C ILE A 149 -26.43 10.42 9.33
N ALA A 150 -25.82 10.29 10.52
CA ALA A 150 -26.16 11.10 11.69
C ALA A 150 -26.00 12.60 11.39
N LYS A 151 -24.85 13.01 10.84
CA LYS A 151 -24.56 14.41 10.47
C LYS A 151 -25.53 14.94 9.41
N THR A 152 -25.81 14.16 8.37
CA THR A 152 -26.62 14.61 7.21
C THR A 152 -28.12 14.64 7.55
N TYR A 153 -28.63 13.59 8.18
CA TYR A 153 -30.08 13.41 8.39
C TYR A 153 -30.58 14.08 9.67
N PHE A 154 -29.71 14.27 10.67
CA PHE A 154 -30.08 14.81 11.98
C PHE A 154 -29.35 16.12 12.34
N LYS A 155 -28.31 16.53 11.58
CA LYS A 155 -27.54 17.77 11.78
C LYS A 155 -27.05 17.87 13.22
N GLU A 156 -27.44 18.92 13.95
CA GLU A 156 -27.09 19.13 15.36
C GLU A 156 -28.04 18.44 16.35
N ARG A 157 -29.10 17.77 15.88
CA ARG A 157 -30.07 17.14 16.77
C ARG A 157 -29.63 15.72 17.10
N ASP A 158 -29.83 15.30 18.36
CA ASP A 158 -29.54 13.92 18.78
C ASP A 158 -30.33 12.90 17.94
N PRO A 159 -29.67 12.02 17.17
CA PRO A 159 -30.34 11.02 16.35
C PRO A 159 -30.92 9.86 17.18
N VAL A 160 -30.39 9.59 18.38
CA VAL A 160 -30.84 8.46 19.20
C VAL A 160 -32.27 8.69 19.68
N GLY A 161 -33.10 7.66 19.58
CA GLY A 161 -34.53 7.71 19.93
C GLY A 161 -35.44 8.28 18.83
N LYS A 162 -34.89 8.70 17.69
CA LYS A 162 -35.69 9.17 16.54
C LYS A 162 -35.92 8.07 15.53
N TYR A 163 -36.86 8.32 14.62
CA TYR A 163 -37.23 7.37 13.57
C TYR A 163 -36.64 7.77 12.23
N ILE A 164 -36.14 6.78 11.50
CA ILE A 164 -35.79 6.86 10.08
C ILE A 164 -36.65 5.87 9.29
N ARG A 165 -36.95 6.16 8.02
CA ARG A 165 -37.73 5.26 7.17
C ARG A 165 -36.81 4.55 6.18
N ILE A 166 -36.82 3.22 6.20
CA ILE A 166 -36.08 2.39 5.25
C ILE A 166 -37.12 1.66 4.40
N SER A 167 -37.14 1.94 3.09
CA SER A 167 -38.16 1.44 2.15
C SER A 167 -39.61 1.60 2.66
N GLY A 168 -39.90 2.71 3.33
CA GLY A 168 -41.22 3.02 3.88
C GLY A 168 -41.52 2.46 5.28
N VAL A 169 -40.66 1.60 5.82
CA VAL A 169 -40.79 1.05 7.18
C VAL A 169 -40.06 1.94 8.18
N ARG A 170 -40.68 2.27 9.32
CA ARG A 170 -40.06 3.07 10.38
C ARG A 170 -39.14 2.22 11.24
N TYR A 171 -37.89 2.65 11.38
CA TYR A 171 -36.87 2.09 12.27
C TYR A 171 -36.48 3.12 13.33
N LEU A 172 -36.37 2.70 14.59
CA LEU A 172 -35.89 3.52 15.69
C LEU A 172 -34.36 3.52 15.70
N VAL A 173 -33.74 4.70 15.68
CA VAL A 173 -32.29 4.83 15.81
C VAL A 173 -31.91 4.60 17.28
N ILE A 174 -31.12 3.56 17.53
CA ILE A 174 -30.69 3.17 18.88
C ILE A 174 -29.20 3.45 19.15
N GLY A 175 -28.41 3.73 18.11
CA GLY A 175 -26.99 4.02 18.25
C GLY A 175 -26.41 4.71 17.02
N VAL A 176 -25.27 5.38 17.24
CA VAL A 176 -24.48 6.07 16.21
C VAL A 176 -23.05 5.58 16.30
N LEU A 177 -22.50 5.12 15.19
CA LEU A 177 -21.11 4.68 15.12
C LEU A 177 -20.14 5.85 15.25
N LYS A 178 -18.96 5.56 15.78
CA LYS A 178 -17.82 6.48 15.77
C LYS A 178 -17.24 6.55 14.36
N GLU A 179 -17.00 7.77 13.91
CA GLU A 179 -16.42 8.07 12.60
C GLU A 179 -15.07 7.39 12.46
N LYS A 180 -14.91 6.58 11.42
CA LYS A 180 -13.65 5.89 11.09
C LYS A 180 -13.06 6.34 9.74
N GLY A 181 -13.78 7.18 8.99
CA GLY A 181 -13.38 7.68 7.69
C GLY A 181 -13.62 6.67 6.56
N GLU A 182 -13.38 7.10 5.32
CA GLU A 182 -13.48 6.22 4.15
C GLU A 182 -12.32 5.21 4.15
N ARG A 183 -12.65 3.91 4.24
CA ARG A 183 -11.70 2.82 4.03
C ARG A 183 -11.74 2.37 2.57
N LEU A 184 -10.63 1.78 2.10
CA LEU A 184 -10.44 1.42 0.69
C LEU A 184 -11.48 0.40 0.18
N PHE A 185 -12.06 -0.40 1.08
CA PHE A 185 -12.96 -1.51 0.74
C PHE A 185 -14.41 -1.32 1.21
N SER A 186 -14.67 -0.46 2.21
CA SER A 186 -16.04 -0.22 2.70
C SER A 186 -16.08 0.98 3.66
N SER A 187 -17.00 1.92 3.45
CA SER A 187 -17.28 2.97 4.45
C SER A 187 -18.45 2.54 5.34
N THR A 188 -18.16 2.27 6.61
CA THR A 188 -19.18 2.00 7.64
C THR A 188 -19.95 3.29 7.99
N ASP A 189 -19.38 4.46 7.70
CA ASP A 189 -19.93 5.77 8.06
C ASP A 189 -21.19 6.12 7.22
N LYS A 190 -21.34 5.50 6.04
CA LYS A 190 -22.48 5.67 5.11
C LYS A 190 -23.46 4.50 5.10
N GLN A 191 -23.39 3.63 6.11
CA GLN A 191 -24.22 2.42 6.21
C GLN A 191 -25.23 2.49 7.37
N LEU A 192 -26.35 1.79 7.20
CA LEU A 192 -27.31 1.53 8.27
C LEU A 192 -27.26 0.06 8.66
N PHE A 193 -27.21 -0.20 9.96
CA PHE A 193 -27.21 -1.54 10.51
C PHE A 193 -28.56 -1.82 11.16
N ILE A 194 -29.15 -2.96 10.83
CA ILE A 194 -30.42 -3.45 11.40
C ILE A 194 -30.26 -4.89 11.86
N PRO A 195 -31.09 -5.40 12.78
CA PRO A 195 -31.06 -6.82 13.15
C PRO A 195 -31.24 -7.72 11.92
N ILE A 196 -30.48 -8.82 11.83
CA ILE A 196 -30.50 -9.75 10.70
C ILE A 196 -31.92 -10.24 10.36
N THR A 197 -32.72 -10.59 11.37
CA THR A 197 -34.11 -11.03 11.21
C THR A 197 -35.04 -9.92 10.69
N SER A 198 -34.75 -8.65 11.00
CA SER A 198 -35.44 -7.49 10.43
C SER A 198 -35.02 -7.25 8.98
N ALA A 199 -33.74 -7.47 8.66
CA ALA A 199 -33.22 -7.43 7.31
C ALA A 199 -33.85 -8.51 6.42
N GLU A 200 -33.97 -9.75 6.90
CA GLU A 200 -34.60 -10.84 6.15
C GLU A 200 -36.03 -10.49 5.71
N ARG A 201 -36.82 -9.91 6.62
CA ARG A 201 -38.20 -9.44 6.34
C ARG A 201 -38.21 -8.26 5.36
N LEU A 202 -37.27 -7.33 5.49
CA LEU A 202 -37.18 -6.14 4.64
C LEU A 202 -36.72 -6.49 3.22
N PHE A 203 -35.76 -7.40 3.11
CA PHE A 203 -35.11 -7.83 1.87
C PHE A 203 -35.86 -8.96 1.18
N LYS A 204 -36.80 -9.61 1.89
CA LYS A 204 -37.58 -10.77 1.43
C LYS A 204 -36.69 -11.94 1.03
N THR A 205 -35.59 -12.12 1.75
CA THR A 205 -34.64 -13.22 1.58
C THR A 205 -34.09 -13.63 2.93
N ASP A 206 -33.97 -14.93 3.14
CA ASP A 206 -33.30 -15.58 4.26
C ASP A 206 -31.84 -15.94 3.96
N SER A 207 -31.40 -15.69 2.71
CA SER A 207 -30.02 -15.91 2.29
C SER A 207 -29.11 -14.78 2.79
N ILE A 208 -27.94 -15.17 3.33
CA ILE A 208 -26.86 -14.28 3.72
C ILE A 208 -25.73 -14.35 2.67
N ASN A 209 -25.10 -13.20 2.41
CA ASN A 209 -24.04 -13.13 1.41
C ASN A 209 -22.66 -13.41 2.03
N LEU A 210 -22.52 -13.09 3.31
CA LEU A 210 -21.24 -13.13 4.00
C LEU A 210 -21.45 -13.55 5.46
N TYR A 211 -20.56 -14.39 5.95
CA TYR A 211 -20.53 -14.80 7.35
C TYR A 211 -19.10 -14.67 7.88
N TYR A 212 -18.95 -13.99 9.01
CA TYR A 212 -17.67 -13.88 9.70
C TYR A 212 -17.62 -14.85 10.86
N ILE A 213 -16.48 -15.50 11.03
CA ILE A 213 -16.15 -16.36 12.15
C ILE A 213 -14.86 -15.83 12.75
N GLN A 214 -14.91 -15.44 14.01
CA GLN A 214 -13.74 -15.05 14.78
C GLN A 214 -13.22 -16.26 15.55
N ALA A 215 -12.02 -16.73 15.16
CA ALA A 215 -11.32 -17.80 15.85
C ALA A 215 -10.75 -17.30 17.19
N LYS A 216 -10.61 -18.18 18.18
CA LYS A 216 -10.07 -17.81 19.49
C LYS A 216 -8.62 -17.30 19.43
N ASP A 217 -7.81 -17.94 18.58
CA ASP A 217 -6.40 -17.59 18.39
C ASP A 217 -6.05 -17.59 16.89
N THR A 218 -5.14 -16.71 16.50
CA THR A 218 -4.60 -16.62 15.14
C THR A 218 -3.99 -17.95 14.68
N LYS A 219 -3.43 -18.74 15.60
CA LYS A 219 -2.85 -20.06 15.31
C LYS A 219 -3.89 -21.10 14.88
N THR A 220 -5.13 -20.97 15.34
CA THR A 220 -6.22 -21.91 15.02
C THR A 220 -6.95 -21.59 13.72
N VAL A 221 -6.65 -20.42 13.12
CA VAL A 221 -7.29 -19.96 11.89
C VAL A 221 -7.20 -20.97 10.74
N PRO A 222 -6.04 -21.62 10.46
CA PRO A 222 -5.95 -22.61 9.38
C PRO A 222 -6.89 -23.81 9.61
N ASP A 223 -7.01 -24.27 10.85
CA ASP A 223 -7.89 -25.39 11.21
C ASP A 223 -9.36 -25.00 11.05
N VAL A 224 -9.73 -23.78 11.47
CA VAL A 224 -11.08 -23.23 11.26
C VAL A 224 -11.39 -23.13 9.77
N VAL A 225 -10.47 -22.61 8.96
CA VAL A 225 -10.64 -22.53 7.50
C VAL A 225 -10.89 -23.91 6.89
N ASN A 226 -10.09 -24.91 7.25
CA ASN A 226 -10.24 -26.27 6.72
C ASN A 226 -11.57 -26.91 7.13
N ARG A 227 -11.95 -26.76 8.40
CA ARG A 227 -13.23 -27.25 8.94
C ARG A 227 -14.41 -26.59 8.26
N VAL A 228 -14.38 -25.27 8.11
CA VAL A 228 -15.45 -24.51 7.44
C VAL A 228 -15.54 -24.89 5.97
N LYS A 229 -14.41 -25.05 5.26
CA LYS A 229 -14.41 -25.55 3.87
C LYS A 229 -15.03 -26.95 3.77
N GLN A 230 -14.69 -27.85 4.69
CA GLN A 230 -15.27 -29.19 4.71
C GLN A 230 -16.79 -29.16 4.95
N ASN A 231 -17.26 -28.39 5.93
CA ASN A 231 -18.69 -28.24 6.21
C ASN A 231 -19.44 -27.59 5.02
N MET A 232 -18.87 -26.55 4.42
CA MET A 232 -19.45 -25.91 3.22
C MET A 232 -19.52 -26.88 2.05
N SER A 233 -18.51 -27.74 1.85
CA SER A 233 -18.54 -28.78 0.81
C SER A 233 -19.62 -29.84 1.04
N GLN A 234 -19.99 -30.09 2.31
CA GLN A 234 -21.08 -31.03 2.65
C GLN A 234 -22.46 -30.40 2.47
N LEU A 235 -22.59 -29.11 2.79
CA LEU A 235 -23.84 -28.35 2.59
C LEU A 235 -24.12 -28.10 1.10
N PHE A 236 -23.07 -27.83 0.32
CA PHE A 236 -23.15 -27.48 -1.10
C PHE A 236 -22.27 -28.39 -1.99
N PRO A 237 -22.58 -29.70 -2.07
CA PRO A 237 -21.71 -30.68 -2.74
C PRO A 237 -21.58 -30.48 -4.25
N ASN A 238 -22.59 -29.86 -4.89
CA ASN A 238 -22.62 -29.62 -6.34
C ASN A 238 -22.18 -28.20 -6.73
N GLU A 239 -21.80 -27.36 -5.75
CA GLU A 239 -21.58 -25.93 -5.95
C GLU A 239 -20.28 -25.45 -5.26
N ILE A 240 -19.16 -26.11 -5.59
CA ILE A 240 -17.84 -25.82 -4.99
C ILE A 240 -17.38 -24.38 -5.28
N ASP A 241 -17.79 -23.81 -6.40
CA ASP A 241 -17.46 -22.44 -6.80
C ASP A 241 -18.38 -21.37 -6.18
N SER A 242 -19.51 -21.78 -5.58
CA SER A 242 -20.50 -20.85 -5.01
C SER A 242 -20.10 -20.30 -3.65
N TYR A 243 -19.06 -20.84 -3.00
CA TYR A 243 -18.55 -20.32 -1.73
C TYR A 243 -17.05 -20.09 -1.75
N LYS A 244 -16.60 -19.07 -1.01
CA LYS A 244 -15.18 -18.81 -0.77
C LYS A 244 -14.96 -18.61 0.72
N VAL A 245 -14.01 -19.38 1.25
CA VAL A 245 -13.55 -19.25 2.63
C VAL A 245 -12.18 -18.60 2.60
N VAL A 246 -12.09 -17.38 3.09
CA VAL A 246 -10.88 -16.57 3.08
C VAL A 246 -10.54 -16.20 4.53
N ASN A 247 -9.28 -16.37 4.91
CA ASN A 247 -8.79 -15.75 6.15
C ASN A 247 -8.15 -14.40 5.82
N GLN A 248 -8.16 -13.51 6.80
CA GLN A 248 -7.59 -12.17 6.64
C GLN A 248 -6.09 -12.20 6.28
N GLN A 249 -5.36 -13.21 6.79
CA GLN A 249 -3.94 -13.37 6.53
C GLN A 249 -3.64 -13.71 5.06
N ALA A 250 -4.41 -14.59 4.41
CA ALA A 250 -4.18 -14.89 2.99
C ALA A 250 -4.47 -13.68 2.09
N ALA A 251 -5.40 -12.80 2.48
CA ALA A 251 -5.62 -11.55 1.78
C ALA A 251 -4.39 -10.64 1.89
N LEU A 252 -3.83 -10.47 3.11
CA LEU A 252 -2.56 -9.76 3.33
C LEU A 252 -1.42 -10.35 2.50
N ASP A 253 -1.24 -11.67 2.53
CA ASP A 253 -0.17 -12.34 1.80
C ASP A 253 -0.31 -12.16 0.28
N THR A 254 -1.55 -12.15 -0.22
CA THR A 254 -1.84 -11.88 -1.65
C THR A 254 -1.50 -10.45 -2.02
N PHE A 255 -1.91 -9.47 -1.20
CA PHE A 255 -1.56 -8.07 -1.41
C PHE A 255 -0.05 -7.84 -1.36
N ASP A 256 0.64 -8.41 -0.37
CA ASP A 256 2.10 -8.37 -0.27
C ASP A 256 2.76 -8.96 -1.51
N SER A 257 2.22 -10.05 -2.06
CA SER A 257 2.71 -10.67 -3.29
C SER A 257 2.51 -9.77 -4.51
N ILE A 258 1.36 -9.13 -4.64
CA ILE A 258 1.07 -8.16 -5.72
C ILE A 258 2.00 -6.96 -5.60
N THR A 259 2.13 -6.37 -4.41
CA THR A 259 3.00 -5.23 -4.14
C THR A 259 4.45 -5.56 -4.44
N LYS A 260 4.95 -6.74 -4.03
CA LYS A 260 6.31 -7.21 -4.36
C LYS A 260 6.51 -7.36 -5.86
N THR A 261 5.53 -7.92 -6.58
CA THR A 261 5.60 -8.09 -8.04
C THR A 261 5.66 -6.74 -8.76
N LEU A 262 4.79 -5.79 -8.36
CA LEU A 262 4.82 -4.42 -8.90
C LEU A 262 6.14 -3.71 -8.58
N THR A 263 6.62 -3.85 -7.33
CA THR A 263 7.90 -3.27 -6.90
C THR A 263 9.06 -3.84 -7.71
N PHE A 264 9.06 -5.14 -7.99
CA PHE A 264 10.09 -5.76 -8.82
C PHE A 264 10.03 -5.27 -10.27
N GLY A 265 8.84 -5.26 -10.89
CA GLY A 265 8.68 -4.80 -12.27
C GLY A 265 9.09 -3.35 -12.46
N LEU A 266 8.66 -2.47 -11.55
CA LEU A 266 8.99 -1.04 -11.59
C LEU A 266 10.46 -0.80 -11.18
N GLY A 267 10.99 -1.60 -10.26
CA GLY A 267 12.41 -1.62 -9.91
C GLY A 267 13.30 -2.01 -11.09
N ALA A 268 12.87 -2.94 -11.94
CA ALA A 268 13.57 -3.29 -13.18
C ALA A 268 13.62 -2.09 -14.14
N ILE A 269 12.51 -1.36 -14.31
CA ILE A 269 12.45 -0.13 -15.13
C ILE A 269 13.41 0.92 -14.58
N ALA A 270 13.38 1.17 -13.26
CA ALA A 270 14.30 2.10 -12.62
C ALA A 270 15.76 1.66 -12.76
N GLY A 271 16.03 0.36 -12.69
CA GLY A 271 17.33 -0.25 -12.96
C GLY A 271 17.82 0.04 -14.39
N ILE A 272 16.95 -0.07 -15.38
CA ILE A 272 17.26 0.30 -16.78
C ILE A 272 17.58 1.80 -16.89
N SER A 273 16.79 2.68 -16.25
CA SER A 273 17.09 4.12 -16.23
C SER A 273 18.44 4.43 -15.60
N LEU A 274 18.80 3.72 -14.53
CA LEU A 274 20.11 3.83 -13.88
C LEU A 274 21.25 3.30 -14.74
N LEU A 275 21.05 2.22 -15.50
CA LEU A 275 22.01 1.75 -16.49
C LEU A 275 22.26 2.80 -17.58
N VAL A 276 21.20 3.43 -18.09
CA VAL A 276 21.32 4.53 -19.08
C VAL A 276 22.09 5.72 -18.47
N GLY A 277 21.78 6.09 -17.23
CA GLY A 277 22.54 7.10 -16.48
C GLY A 277 24.01 6.72 -16.31
N GLY A 278 24.28 5.47 -15.97
CA GLY A 278 25.63 4.91 -15.81
C GLY A 278 26.45 4.92 -17.10
N ILE A 279 25.85 4.54 -18.23
CA ILE A 279 26.47 4.66 -19.56
C ILE A 279 26.81 6.13 -19.85
N GLY A 280 25.94 7.05 -19.43
CA GLY A 280 26.20 8.49 -19.44
C GLY A 280 27.49 8.86 -18.69
N ILE A 281 27.63 8.42 -17.43
CA ILE A 281 28.84 8.64 -16.63
C ILE A 281 30.07 8.10 -17.38
N MET A 282 30.00 6.87 -17.88
CA MET A 282 31.11 6.24 -18.61
C MET A 282 31.54 7.08 -19.82
N ASN A 283 30.58 7.54 -20.63
CA ASN A 283 30.87 8.33 -21.83
C ASN A 283 31.48 9.68 -21.50
N ILE A 284 30.96 10.39 -20.49
CA ILE A 284 31.59 11.64 -20.04
C ILE A 284 33.01 11.39 -19.60
N MET A 285 33.21 10.37 -18.77
CA MET A 285 34.52 10.07 -18.21
C MET A 285 35.50 9.68 -19.30
N LEU A 286 35.11 8.88 -20.30
CA LEU A 286 35.96 8.57 -21.46
C LEU A 286 36.38 9.82 -22.23
N VAL A 287 35.45 10.76 -22.45
CA VAL A 287 35.76 12.02 -23.13
C VAL A 287 36.66 12.90 -22.25
N SER A 288 36.40 13.01 -20.95
CA SER A 288 37.24 13.77 -20.01
C SER A 288 38.65 13.18 -19.88
N VAL A 289 38.82 11.87 -20.00
CA VAL A 289 40.15 11.23 -20.05
C VAL A 289 40.89 11.63 -21.33
N SER A 290 40.19 11.70 -22.46
CA SER A 290 40.76 12.14 -23.74
C SER A 290 41.13 13.63 -23.73
N GLU A 291 40.28 14.48 -23.17
CA GLU A 291 40.54 15.93 -23.03
C GLU A 291 41.71 16.23 -22.08
N ARG A 292 41.97 15.34 -21.10
CA ARG A 292 43.01 15.53 -20.07
C ARG A 292 44.21 14.60 -20.22
N THR A 293 44.41 13.98 -21.37
CA THR A 293 45.55 13.09 -21.62
C THR A 293 46.88 13.73 -21.24
N ARG A 294 47.11 14.97 -21.67
CA ARG A 294 48.35 15.72 -21.39
C ARG A 294 48.55 15.96 -19.88
N GLU A 295 47.51 16.32 -19.15
CA GLU A 295 47.58 16.51 -17.70
C GLU A 295 47.92 15.20 -16.97
N ILE A 296 47.32 14.07 -17.39
CA ILE A 296 47.61 12.75 -16.85
C ILE A 296 49.07 12.37 -17.11
N GLY A 297 49.57 12.64 -18.32
CA GLY A 297 50.95 12.41 -18.72
C GLY A 297 51.96 13.16 -17.85
N ILE A 298 51.71 14.45 -17.59
CA ILE A 298 52.55 15.29 -16.71
C ILE A 298 52.56 14.72 -15.28
N ARG A 299 51.40 14.35 -14.72
CA ARG A 299 51.33 13.79 -13.37
C ARG A 299 52.11 12.48 -13.24
N LYS A 300 52.03 11.61 -14.25
CA LYS A 300 52.80 10.37 -14.28
C LYS A 300 54.30 10.61 -14.48
N ALA A 301 54.70 11.58 -15.29
CA ALA A 301 56.10 11.94 -15.47
C ALA A 301 56.75 12.45 -14.16
N ILE A 302 55.95 13.09 -13.28
CA ILE A 302 56.39 13.56 -11.96
C ILE A 302 56.27 12.45 -10.88
N GLY A 303 55.85 11.24 -11.25
CA GLY A 303 55.89 10.05 -10.38
C GLY A 303 54.55 9.57 -9.81
N ALA A 304 53.40 10.06 -10.29
CA ALA A 304 52.10 9.52 -9.89
C ALA A 304 51.94 8.04 -10.30
N ARG A 305 51.47 7.19 -9.38
CA ARG A 305 51.23 5.76 -9.66
C ARG A 305 49.93 5.58 -10.43
N ASP A 306 49.79 4.48 -11.15
CA ASP A 306 48.54 4.12 -11.84
C ASP A 306 47.34 4.10 -10.88
N GLY A 307 47.55 3.63 -9.64
CA GLY A 307 46.54 3.63 -8.58
C GLY A 307 46.07 5.02 -8.16
N ASP A 308 46.94 6.03 -8.21
CA ASP A 308 46.57 7.42 -7.85
C ASP A 308 45.64 8.02 -8.91
N ILE A 309 45.95 7.78 -10.18
CA ILE A 309 45.11 8.21 -11.31
C ILE A 309 43.78 7.45 -11.32
N LEU A 310 43.82 6.13 -11.10
CA LEU A 310 42.62 5.29 -11.00
C LEU A 310 41.67 5.83 -9.92
N LEU A 311 42.19 6.04 -8.71
CA LEU A 311 41.40 6.50 -7.57
C LEU A 311 40.83 7.91 -7.80
N GLN A 312 41.58 8.80 -8.44
CA GLN A 312 41.08 10.14 -8.77
C GLN A 312 39.84 10.06 -9.69
N PHE A 313 39.94 9.36 -10.82
CA PHE A 313 38.82 9.25 -11.76
C PHE A 313 37.65 8.45 -11.17
N LEU A 314 37.92 7.44 -10.34
CA LEU A 314 36.86 6.72 -9.65
C LEU A 314 36.10 7.62 -8.67
N VAL A 315 36.82 8.45 -7.91
CA VAL A 315 36.20 9.45 -7.02
C VAL A 315 35.41 10.48 -7.83
N GLU A 316 35.89 10.94 -8.98
CA GLU A 316 35.12 11.82 -9.88
C GLU A 316 33.78 11.18 -10.30
N ALA A 317 33.78 9.90 -10.69
CA ALA A 317 32.57 9.17 -11.05
C ALA A 317 31.59 8.97 -9.87
N VAL A 318 32.10 8.66 -8.68
CA VAL A 318 31.29 8.50 -7.47
C VAL A 318 30.71 9.83 -7.00
N VAL A 319 31.47 10.92 -7.06
CA VAL A 319 30.95 12.26 -6.71
C VAL A 319 29.83 12.66 -7.67
N LEU A 320 30.00 12.40 -8.97
CA LEU A 320 28.95 12.58 -9.97
C LEU A 320 27.68 11.80 -9.64
N SER A 321 27.82 10.52 -9.32
CA SER A 321 26.66 9.68 -9.04
C SER A 321 25.98 10.02 -7.72
N LEU A 322 26.74 10.42 -6.70
CA LEU A 322 26.20 10.89 -5.42
C LEU A 322 25.50 12.24 -5.54
N LEU A 323 25.99 13.16 -6.40
CA LEU A 323 25.29 14.42 -6.67
C LEU A 323 23.96 14.16 -7.39
N GLY A 324 23.98 13.35 -8.44
CA GLY A 324 22.74 12.94 -9.14
C GLY A 324 21.78 12.20 -8.22
N GLY A 325 22.28 11.26 -7.43
CA GLY A 325 21.48 10.49 -6.46
C GLY A 325 20.94 11.37 -5.34
N GLY A 326 21.73 12.30 -4.81
CA GLY A 326 21.30 13.27 -3.80
C GLY A 326 20.17 14.17 -4.30
N ILE A 327 20.28 14.69 -5.53
CA ILE A 327 19.22 15.48 -6.17
C ILE A 327 17.98 14.60 -6.41
N GLY A 328 18.17 13.35 -6.87
CA GLY A 328 17.08 12.38 -7.02
C GLY A 328 16.36 12.08 -5.71
N ILE A 329 17.10 11.98 -4.59
CA ILE A 329 16.53 11.80 -3.25
C ILE A 329 15.70 13.02 -2.85
N ILE A 330 16.21 14.23 -3.05
CA ILE A 330 15.47 15.46 -2.74
C ILE A 330 14.15 15.50 -3.52
N PHE A 331 14.19 15.27 -4.84
CA PHE A 331 12.97 15.22 -5.64
C PHE A 331 12.04 14.06 -5.22
N GLY A 332 12.59 12.90 -4.85
CA GLY A 332 11.82 11.73 -4.43
C GLY A 332 11.07 11.99 -3.13
N VAL A 333 11.73 12.64 -2.16
CA VAL A 333 11.10 13.04 -0.89
C VAL A 333 10.07 14.14 -1.11
N LEU A 334 10.39 15.17 -1.88
CA LEU A 334 9.47 16.27 -2.16
C LEU A 334 8.21 15.79 -2.90
N SER A 335 8.36 14.88 -3.86
CA SER A 335 7.22 14.29 -4.57
C SER A 335 6.40 13.39 -3.65
N ALA A 336 6.99 12.56 -2.81
CA ALA A 336 6.25 11.75 -1.83
C ALA A 336 5.44 12.63 -0.86
N GLN A 337 6.02 13.74 -0.39
CA GLN A 337 5.32 14.73 0.43
C GLN A 337 4.19 15.42 -0.33
N LEU A 338 4.42 15.81 -1.59
CA LEU A 338 3.38 16.39 -2.44
C LEU A 338 2.20 15.43 -2.62
N VAL A 339 2.45 14.13 -2.84
CA VAL A 339 1.36 13.16 -2.95
C VAL A 339 0.62 13.00 -1.63
N THR A 340 1.32 13.02 -0.49
CA THR A 340 0.68 12.96 0.84
C THR A 340 -0.21 14.17 1.12
N ILE A 341 0.09 15.34 0.54
CA ILE A 341 -0.75 16.54 0.69
C ILE A 341 -1.93 16.51 -0.27
N LEU A 342 -1.72 15.99 -1.48
CA LEU A 342 -2.73 15.93 -2.54
C LEU A 342 -3.65 14.71 -2.45
N SER A 343 -3.34 13.73 -1.59
CA SER A 343 -4.05 12.46 -1.47
C SER A 343 -4.09 12.04 0.00
N ASP A 344 -5.15 11.36 0.43
CA ASP A 344 -5.28 10.81 1.79
C ASP A 344 -4.34 9.61 2.08
N PHE A 345 -3.34 9.39 1.22
CA PHE A 345 -2.34 8.35 1.39
C PHE A 345 -1.10 8.93 2.08
N GLU A 346 -0.91 8.56 3.35
CA GLU A 346 0.32 8.86 4.09
C GLU A 346 1.52 8.11 3.48
N MET A 347 2.31 8.78 2.65
CA MET A 347 3.58 8.25 2.18
C MET A 347 4.70 8.61 3.14
N SER A 348 5.28 7.60 3.77
CA SER A 348 6.51 7.77 4.56
C SER A 348 7.71 7.28 3.75
N VAL A 349 8.69 8.15 3.53
CA VAL A 349 9.98 7.74 2.98
C VAL A 349 10.83 7.16 4.10
N SER A 350 11.03 5.84 4.09
CA SER A 350 11.83 5.16 5.10
C SER A 350 13.34 5.43 4.93
N ALA A 351 14.07 5.48 6.06
CA ALA A 351 15.52 5.68 6.04
C ALA A 351 16.26 4.55 5.28
N SER A 352 15.72 3.33 5.32
CA SER A 352 16.17 2.19 4.53
C SER A 352 16.12 2.46 3.03
N THR A 353 15.04 3.07 2.54
CA THR A 353 14.88 3.42 1.12
C THR A 353 15.90 4.45 0.67
N ILE A 354 16.16 5.47 1.50
CA ILE A 354 17.20 6.48 1.22
C ILE A 354 18.59 5.82 1.20
N LEU A 355 18.89 4.95 2.17
CA LEU A 355 20.18 4.28 2.26
C LEU A 355 20.41 3.33 1.08
N LEU A 356 19.36 2.62 0.65
CA LEU A 356 19.37 1.79 -0.56
C LEU A 356 19.63 2.65 -1.81
N ALA A 357 18.93 3.77 -1.97
CA ALA A 357 19.14 4.71 -3.08
C ALA A 357 20.58 5.27 -3.13
N VAL A 358 21.13 5.68 -1.98
CA VAL A 358 22.52 6.14 -1.86
C VAL A 358 23.50 5.02 -2.23
N GLY A 359 23.33 3.82 -1.64
CA GLY A 359 24.18 2.67 -1.93
C GLY A 359 24.16 2.29 -3.40
N PHE A 360 22.98 2.31 -4.04
CA PHE A 360 22.81 1.95 -5.44
C PHE A 360 23.40 3.00 -6.38
N SER A 361 23.23 4.30 -6.08
CA SER A 361 23.87 5.38 -6.86
C SER A 361 25.40 5.34 -6.77
N MET A 362 25.96 5.02 -5.60
CA MET A 362 27.40 4.81 -5.43
C MET A 362 27.88 3.61 -6.24
N PHE A 363 27.13 2.49 -6.19
CA PHE A 363 27.44 1.28 -6.95
C PHE A 363 27.49 1.54 -8.46
N ILE A 364 26.49 2.24 -9.02
CA ILE A 364 26.47 2.61 -10.45
C ILE A 364 27.66 3.50 -10.82
N GLY A 365 27.99 4.49 -9.97
CA GLY A 365 29.15 5.36 -10.18
C GLY A 365 30.48 4.61 -10.22
N VAL A 366 30.66 3.63 -9.32
CA VAL A 366 31.84 2.75 -9.33
C VAL A 366 31.83 1.87 -10.58
N LEU A 367 30.74 1.16 -10.85
CA LEU A 367 30.66 0.17 -11.92
C LEU A 367 30.98 0.78 -13.29
N PHE A 368 30.39 1.92 -13.62
CA PHE A 368 30.63 2.60 -14.90
C PHE A 368 31.87 3.52 -14.89
N GLY A 369 32.37 3.92 -13.71
CA GLY A 369 33.58 4.72 -13.55
C GLY A 369 34.87 3.90 -13.67
N VAL A 370 34.86 2.60 -13.35
CA VAL A 370 36.06 1.74 -13.35
C VAL A 370 36.70 1.64 -14.73
N VAL A 371 35.92 1.46 -15.79
CA VAL A 371 36.44 1.32 -17.18
C VAL A 371 37.24 2.55 -17.62
N PRO A 372 36.69 3.78 -17.60
CA PRO A 372 37.43 4.97 -17.98
C PRO A 372 38.58 5.27 -17.01
N ALA A 373 38.40 5.08 -15.70
CA ALA A 373 39.47 5.27 -14.72
C ALA A 373 40.66 4.35 -15.00
N ARG A 374 40.40 3.07 -15.34
CA ARG A 374 41.45 2.12 -15.72
C ARG A 374 42.13 2.53 -17.01
N LYS A 375 41.37 3.01 -18.00
CA LYS A 375 41.93 3.52 -19.28
C LYS A 375 42.83 4.73 -19.07
N ALA A 376 42.46 5.66 -18.19
CA ALA A 376 43.30 6.79 -17.80
C ALA A 376 44.58 6.33 -17.07
N SER A 377 44.41 5.43 -16.09
CA SER A 377 45.52 4.92 -15.28
C SER A 377 46.57 4.18 -16.11
N LYS A 378 46.25 3.66 -17.30
CA LYS A 378 47.18 2.93 -18.17
C LYS A 378 47.84 3.78 -19.26
N LYS A 379 47.54 5.09 -19.35
CA LYS A 379 48.20 5.98 -20.32
C LYS A 379 49.70 6.09 -20.03
N MET A 380 50.53 5.97 -21.05
CA MET A 380 51.98 6.14 -20.93
C MET A 380 52.34 7.64 -21.01
N PRO A 381 53.31 8.13 -20.20
CA PRO A 381 53.70 9.55 -20.19
C PRO A 381 54.17 10.05 -21.56
N ILE A 382 54.90 9.19 -22.29
CA ILE A 382 55.45 9.49 -23.61
C ILE A 382 54.35 9.76 -24.64
N ASP A 383 53.31 8.93 -24.66
CA ASP A 383 52.19 9.08 -25.60
C ASP A 383 51.31 10.28 -25.25
N ALA A 384 51.18 10.57 -23.95
CA ALA A 384 50.37 11.66 -23.45
C ALA A 384 51.00 13.05 -23.66
N LEU A 385 52.32 13.14 -23.79
CA LEU A 385 53.04 14.41 -24.03
C LEU A 385 53.31 14.68 -25.52
N ARG A 386 53.17 13.66 -26.37
CA ARG A 386 53.37 13.73 -27.82
C ARG A 386 52.12 14.15 -28.60
N THR A 387 50.94 14.06 -27.99
CA THR A 387 49.70 14.57 -28.56
C THR A 387 49.69 16.11 -28.57
N GLU A 388 49.62 16.72 -29.75
CA GLU A 388 49.37 18.15 -29.96
C GLU A 388 48.00 18.58 -29.42
#